data_AF-A0AAV8VJY5-F1
#
_entry.id   AF-A0AAV8VJY5-F1
#
_cell.length_a   1.000
_cell.length_b   1.000
_cell.length_c   1.000
_cell.angle_alpha   90.00
_cell.angle_beta   90.00
_cell.angle_gamma   90.00
#
_symmetry.space_group_name_H-M   'P 1'
#
loop_
_entity.id
_entity.type
_entity.pdbx_description
1 polymer ?
#
loop_
_entity_poly.entity_id
_entity_poly.type
_entity_poly.pdbx_seq_one_letter_code
_entity_poly.pdbx_strand_id
1 'polypeptide(L)'
;MDKYLVIKKRKLDSSAAQSNNITATSDLPSPNPASHNNNNKNKTNENKPSTSKSIGERQLHKDDNYWVLDFGSYLGKTIDDVTKQKLLDKPWSPDLSFKFPSSGPRNLKFQIKWLDEWRWLVYSPSLDAVFCKYCSLFATVVGQQASKGGKLVKTSFKNWKDAREEFRSHEKHLYHKNCLERAANFLDIMTKKSESVVLKIDTHRKDQIINNRESLKPIIKTAMYLARLGNSFRGHRDSGSLNVNEPPIKGEGNFRSLLKFRMEAGDQVLAKHLSPE
;
A
#
# COMPACT_ATOMS: atom_id res chain seq x y z
N MET A 1 22.88 6.78 68.53
CA MET A 1 23.97 7.63 68.00
C MET A 1 24.54 6.96 66.77
N ASP A 2 24.57 7.71 65.69
CA ASP A 2 24.51 7.27 64.30
C ASP A 2 25.68 6.43 63.79
N LYS A 3 25.38 5.42 62.97
CA LYS A 3 26.36 4.75 62.10
C LYS A 3 26.24 5.36 60.69
N TYR A 4 27.18 6.22 60.34
CA TYR A 4 27.31 6.74 58.97
C TYR A 4 28.00 5.72 58.05
N LEU A 5 27.32 5.37 56.97
CA LEU A 5 27.83 4.60 55.83
C LEU A 5 28.54 5.54 54.85
N VAL A 6 29.81 5.25 54.55
CA VAL A 6 30.62 5.95 53.53
C VAL A 6 30.28 5.42 52.14
N ILE A 7 29.68 6.26 51.30
CA ILE A 7 29.41 5.99 49.89
C ILE A 7 30.64 6.38 49.06
N LYS A 8 31.26 5.38 48.41
CA LYS A 8 32.42 5.55 47.52
C LYS A 8 31.94 5.93 46.11
N LYS A 9 32.13 7.19 45.70
CA LYS A 9 31.89 7.67 44.32
C LYS A 9 32.90 7.03 43.35
N ARG A 10 32.43 6.45 42.24
CA ARG A 10 33.27 5.99 41.11
C ARG A 10 33.44 7.12 40.08
N LYS A 11 34.68 7.25 39.60
CA LYS A 11 35.17 8.23 38.61
C LYS A 11 34.51 8.02 37.24
N LEU A 12 34.18 9.14 36.58
CA LEU A 12 33.88 9.22 35.16
C LEU A 12 35.20 9.38 34.41
N ASP A 13 35.47 8.48 33.45
CA ASP A 13 36.59 8.60 32.53
C ASP A 13 36.18 9.46 31.32
N SER A 14 36.98 10.50 31.08
CA SER A 14 36.94 11.37 29.91
C SER A 14 37.71 10.74 28.75
N SER A 15 37.08 10.59 27.60
CA SER A 15 37.77 10.28 26.34
C SER A 15 37.12 11.00 25.16
N ALA A 16 37.86 12.01 24.67
CA ALA A 16 37.99 12.51 23.30
C ALA A 16 36.70 12.73 22.47
N ALA A 17 36.32 14.01 22.37
CA ALA A 17 35.49 14.54 21.30
C ALA A 17 36.32 14.62 20.00
N GLN A 18 35.90 13.92 18.96
CA GLN A 18 36.27 14.20 17.57
C GLN A 18 35.04 14.70 16.83
N SER A 19 35.12 15.97 16.46
CA SER A 19 34.13 16.73 15.71
C SER A 19 34.11 16.25 14.25
N ASN A 20 33.08 15.51 13.86
CA ASN A 20 32.80 15.25 12.44
C ASN A 20 31.51 15.99 12.06
N ASN A 21 31.69 17.18 11.48
CA ASN A 21 30.65 17.92 10.76
C ASN A 21 30.23 17.10 9.54
N ILE A 22 28.97 16.63 9.51
CA ILE A 22 28.34 16.13 8.29
C ILE A 22 27.40 17.23 7.79
N THR A 23 27.91 17.98 6.83
CA THR A 23 27.14 18.90 5.99
C THR A 23 26.15 18.09 5.16
N ALA A 24 24.85 18.31 5.37
CA ALA A 24 23.81 17.78 4.52
C ALA A 24 23.82 18.54 3.19
N THR A 25 24.31 17.91 2.12
CA THR A 25 24.13 18.40 0.75
C THR A 25 22.82 17.86 0.19
N SER A 26 21.90 18.79 -0.04
CA SER A 26 20.63 18.59 -0.72
C SER A 26 20.85 18.63 -2.23
N ASP A 27 20.89 17.47 -2.89
CA ASP A 27 20.86 17.39 -4.36
C ASP A 27 19.56 16.73 -4.82
N LEU A 28 18.59 17.58 -5.15
CA LEU A 28 17.40 17.27 -5.94
C LEU A 28 17.79 17.18 -7.42
N PRO A 29 17.45 16.10 -8.16
CA PRO A 29 17.56 16.10 -9.61
C PRO A 29 16.35 16.80 -10.22
N SER A 30 16.60 17.94 -10.89
CA SER A 30 15.62 18.56 -11.80
C SER A 30 15.55 17.82 -13.15
N PRO A 31 14.41 17.93 -13.87
CA PRO A 31 14.09 17.08 -15.00
C PRO A 31 14.71 17.59 -16.31
N ASN A 32 15.32 16.69 -17.08
CA ASN A 32 15.84 17.02 -18.41
C ASN A 32 14.70 17.01 -19.46
N PRO A 33 14.68 17.97 -20.40
CA PRO A 33 13.65 18.07 -21.42
C PRO A 33 13.88 17.10 -22.59
N ALA A 34 12.75 16.63 -23.14
CA ALA A 34 12.68 15.79 -24.32
C ALA A 34 13.17 16.52 -25.58
N SER A 35 14.01 15.86 -26.39
CA SER A 35 14.20 16.23 -27.80
C SER A 35 13.63 15.13 -28.69
N HIS A 36 12.66 15.53 -29.52
CA HIS A 36 12.21 14.76 -30.68
C HIS A 36 13.38 14.45 -31.62
N ASN A 37 13.41 13.23 -32.16
CA ASN A 37 13.90 13.03 -33.52
C ASN A 37 13.11 11.89 -34.19
N ASN A 38 12.34 12.28 -35.21
CA ASN A 38 11.67 11.39 -36.16
C ASN A 38 12.68 10.95 -37.22
N ASN A 39 12.64 9.69 -37.66
CA ASN A 39 12.78 9.31 -39.07
C ASN A 39 12.53 7.80 -39.30
N ASN A 40 11.30 7.48 -39.71
CA ASN A 40 10.91 6.79 -40.95
C ASN A 40 11.82 5.69 -41.55
N LYS A 41 11.30 4.45 -41.70
CA LYS A 41 10.94 3.83 -43.02
C LYS A 41 10.61 2.33 -42.91
N ASN A 42 9.47 1.97 -43.52
CA ASN A 42 9.02 0.62 -43.88
C ASN A 42 10.01 -0.13 -44.78
N LYS A 43 10.05 -1.47 -44.68
CA LYS A 43 9.95 -2.37 -45.85
C LYS A 43 9.65 -3.82 -45.46
N THR A 44 8.72 -4.37 -46.23
CA THR A 44 8.20 -5.74 -46.32
C THR A 44 9.21 -6.73 -46.92
N ASN A 45 9.14 -8.00 -46.54
CA ASN A 45 8.87 -9.13 -47.48
C ASN A 45 8.84 -10.52 -46.81
N GLU A 46 7.92 -11.32 -47.31
CA GLU A 46 7.67 -12.76 -47.17
C GLU A 46 8.85 -13.59 -47.79
N ASN A 47 9.12 -14.90 -47.62
CA ASN A 47 8.31 -16.12 -47.47
C ASN A 47 9.20 -17.35 -47.05
N LYS A 48 8.69 -18.21 -46.14
CA LYS A 48 8.65 -19.72 -46.04
C LYS A 48 9.86 -20.65 -46.42
N PRO A 49 9.82 -21.98 -46.13
CA PRO A 49 9.44 -22.75 -44.92
C PRO A 49 10.46 -23.88 -44.54
N SER A 50 10.41 -24.40 -43.31
CA SER A 50 10.72 -25.82 -43.07
C SER A 50 10.02 -26.40 -41.83
N THR A 51 9.40 -27.55 -42.09
CA THR A 51 8.57 -28.45 -41.28
C THR A 51 9.21 -28.99 -39.99
N SER A 52 8.42 -29.13 -38.91
CA SER A 52 8.13 -30.46 -38.33
C SER A 52 7.03 -30.43 -37.23
N LYS A 53 6.01 -31.26 -37.50
CA LYS A 53 5.14 -32.09 -36.64
C LYS A 53 4.52 -31.52 -35.34
N SER A 54 3.20 -31.48 -35.42
CA SER A 54 2.19 -31.33 -34.37
C SER A 54 2.27 -32.33 -33.22
N ILE A 55 2.12 -31.85 -31.99
CA ILE A 55 1.40 -32.52 -30.91
C ILE A 55 0.50 -31.46 -30.29
N GLY A 56 -0.80 -31.75 -30.25
CA GLY A 56 -1.88 -30.77 -30.12
C GLY A 56 -1.85 -29.94 -28.83
N GLU A 57 -1.67 -28.63 -29.01
CA GLU A 57 -2.10 -27.63 -28.04
C GLU A 57 -3.63 -27.64 -27.97
N ARG A 58 -4.16 -28.21 -26.89
CA ARG A 58 -5.53 -27.89 -26.48
C ARG A 58 -5.51 -26.43 -26.03
N GLN A 59 -5.98 -25.54 -26.91
CA GLN A 59 -6.27 -24.15 -26.59
C GLN A 59 -7.15 -24.08 -25.34
N LEU A 60 -6.55 -23.67 -24.23
CA LEU A 60 -7.27 -23.16 -23.06
C LEU A 60 -7.75 -21.74 -23.40
N HIS A 61 -8.82 -21.63 -24.17
CA HIS A 61 -9.62 -20.41 -24.17
C HIS A 61 -10.59 -20.48 -22.98
N LYS A 62 -10.14 -19.93 -21.85
CA LYS A 62 -10.98 -19.58 -20.69
C LYS A 62 -10.44 -18.29 -20.12
N ASP A 63 -11.13 -17.20 -20.45
CA ASP A 63 -11.08 -15.85 -19.86
C ASP A 63 -9.80 -15.48 -19.10
N ASP A 64 -9.04 -14.51 -19.62
CA ASP A 64 -7.83 -13.91 -19.02
C ASP A 64 -7.99 -13.36 -17.58
N ASN A 65 -9.18 -13.50 -16.97
CA ASN A 65 -9.54 -13.03 -15.64
C ASN A 65 -10.01 -14.14 -14.67
N TYR A 66 -9.96 -15.43 -15.00
CA TYR A 66 -10.50 -16.48 -14.11
C TYR A 66 -9.71 -16.66 -12.80
N TRP A 67 -8.46 -16.20 -12.75
CA TRP A 67 -7.58 -16.28 -11.57
C TRP A 67 -7.27 -14.92 -10.93
N VAL A 68 -8.11 -13.91 -11.17
CA VAL A 68 -8.01 -12.63 -10.46
C VAL A 68 -8.00 -12.91 -8.95
N LEU A 69 -6.96 -12.43 -8.24
CA LEU A 69 -6.70 -12.69 -6.82
C LEU A 69 -6.26 -14.13 -6.46
N ASP A 70 -5.71 -14.89 -7.42
CA ASP A 70 -4.91 -16.07 -7.10
C ASP A 70 -3.66 -15.68 -6.31
N PHE A 71 -3.62 -16.10 -5.06
CA PHE A 71 -2.58 -15.74 -4.11
C PHE A 71 -1.18 -16.13 -4.59
N GLY A 72 -1.04 -17.26 -5.29
CA GLY A 72 0.26 -17.73 -5.81
C GLY A 72 0.89 -16.78 -6.83
N SER A 73 0.06 -16.04 -7.57
CA SER A 73 0.52 -15.07 -8.58
C SER A 73 1.25 -13.86 -7.99
N TYR A 74 1.11 -13.62 -6.67
CA TYR A 74 1.70 -12.50 -5.95
C TYR A 74 2.90 -12.88 -5.09
N LEU A 75 3.28 -14.17 -5.08
CA LEU A 75 4.40 -14.65 -4.28
C LEU A 75 5.73 -14.01 -4.75
N GLY A 76 6.49 -13.44 -3.80
CA GLY A 76 7.78 -12.80 -4.07
C GLY A 76 7.69 -11.44 -4.77
N LYS A 77 6.48 -10.93 -5.03
CA LYS A 77 6.26 -9.61 -5.62
C LYS A 77 5.98 -8.56 -4.54
N THR A 78 6.25 -7.30 -4.85
CA THR A 78 5.73 -6.19 -4.07
C THR A 78 4.23 -6.04 -4.35
N ILE A 79 3.43 -5.99 -3.27
CA ILE A 79 1.96 -5.91 -3.35
C ILE A 79 1.54 -4.59 -2.72
N ASP A 80 0.78 -3.78 -3.44
CA ASP A 80 0.20 -2.55 -2.91
C ASP A 80 -0.92 -2.84 -1.89
N ASP A 81 -1.22 -1.86 -1.05
CA ASP A 81 -2.15 -2.05 0.07
C ASP A 81 -3.60 -2.30 -0.39
N VAL A 82 -4.01 -1.75 -1.54
CA VAL A 82 -5.36 -2.01 -2.10
C VAL A 82 -5.46 -3.47 -2.53
N THR A 83 -4.44 -3.99 -3.19
CA THR A 83 -4.39 -5.40 -3.60
C THR A 83 -4.30 -6.33 -2.39
N LYS A 84 -3.51 -5.99 -1.35
CA LYS A 84 -3.49 -6.77 -0.09
C LYS A 84 -4.88 -6.85 0.53
N GLN A 85 -5.61 -5.74 0.60
CA GLN A 85 -6.97 -5.72 1.13
C GLN A 85 -7.89 -6.67 0.36
N LYS A 86 -7.86 -6.62 -0.98
CA LYS A 86 -8.64 -7.53 -1.84
C LYS A 86 -8.29 -9.01 -1.62
N LEU A 87 -7.00 -9.33 -1.52
CA LEU A 87 -6.51 -10.68 -1.25
C LEU A 87 -6.92 -11.21 0.13
N LEU A 88 -7.10 -10.34 1.12
CA LEU A 88 -7.56 -10.72 2.45
C LEU A 88 -9.07 -10.94 2.50
N ASP A 89 -9.83 -10.05 1.85
CA ASP A 89 -11.29 -10.01 1.87
C ASP A 89 -11.89 -11.16 1.05
N LYS A 90 -11.48 -11.27 -0.21
CA LYS A 90 -12.00 -12.28 -1.14
C LYS A 90 -10.87 -12.83 -2.02
N PRO A 91 -9.95 -13.63 -1.45
CA PRO A 91 -8.98 -14.36 -2.27
C PRO A 91 -9.72 -15.28 -3.23
N TRP A 92 -9.07 -15.66 -4.33
CA TRP A 92 -9.58 -16.72 -5.17
C TRP A 92 -9.82 -17.98 -4.34
N SER A 93 -10.97 -18.64 -4.57
CA SER A 93 -11.34 -19.89 -3.92
C SER A 93 -11.91 -20.84 -4.97
N PRO A 94 -11.57 -22.14 -4.91
CA PRO A 94 -12.13 -23.13 -5.80
C PRO A 94 -13.63 -23.32 -5.52
N ASP A 95 -14.41 -23.62 -6.56
CA ASP A 95 -15.78 -24.11 -6.40
C ASP A 95 -15.79 -25.62 -6.02
N LEU A 96 -16.95 -26.14 -5.61
CA LEU A 96 -17.11 -27.56 -5.21
C LEU A 96 -16.87 -28.55 -6.36
N SER A 97 -16.97 -28.11 -7.61
CA SER A 97 -16.75 -28.92 -8.81
C SER A 97 -15.29 -28.95 -9.25
N PHE A 98 -14.46 -28.05 -8.68
CA PHE A 98 -13.05 -27.90 -9.02
C PHE A 98 -12.29 -29.22 -8.85
N LYS A 99 -11.52 -29.58 -9.88
CA LYS A 99 -10.75 -30.83 -9.92
C LYS A 99 -9.32 -30.56 -9.45
N PHE A 100 -9.05 -30.87 -8.18
CA PHE A 100 -7.71 -30.78 -7.62
C PHE A 100 -6.76 -31.83 -8.22
N PRO A 101 -5.54 -31.46 -8.61
CA PRO A 101 -4.52 -32.41 -9.04
C PRO A 101 -4.20 -33.44 -7.95
N SER A 102 -3.95 -34.67 -8.36
CA SER A 102 -3.45 -35.74 -7.49
C SER A 102 -1.93 -35.84 -7.60
N SER A 103 -1.25 -36.00 -6.47
CA SER A 103 0.20 -36.11 -6.41
C SER A 103 0.67 -37.38 -5.67
N GLY A 104 1.81 -37.90 -6.12
CA GLY A 104 2.51 -39.02 -5.50
C GLY A 104 1.86 -40.40 -5.66
N PRO A 105 2.48 -41.45 -5.11
CA PRO A 105 2.09 -42.84 -5.34
C PRO A 105 0.72 -43.22 -4.75
N ARG A 106 0.22 -42.43 -3.78
CA ARG A 106 -1.08 -42.63 -3.14
C ARG A 106 -2.19 -41.76 -3.75
N ASN A 107 -1.91 -41.04 -4.85
CA ASN A 107 -2.84 -40.14 -5.53
C ASN A 107 -3.55 -39.18 -4.56
N LEU A 108 -2.80 -38.63 -3.62
CA LEU A 108 -3.36 -37.70 -2.63
C LEU A 108 -3.64 -36.36 -3.31
N LYS A 109 -4.67 -35.66 -2.84
CA LYS A 109 -5.07 -34.35 -3.35
C LYS A 109 -5.52 -33.44 -2.22
N PHE A 110 -5.45 -32.13 -2.48
CA PHE A 110 -6.03 -31.12 -1.61
C PHE A 110 -7.52 -31.40 -1.33
N GLN A 111 -7.97 -31.08 -0.13
CA GLN A 111 -9.36 -31.24 0.29
C GLN A 111 -9.99 -29.88 0.52
N ILE A 112 -11.03 -29.55 -0.26
CA ILE A 112 -11.69 -28.22 -0.20
C ILE A 112 -12.20 -27.85 1.20
N LYS A 113 -12.66 -28.84 1.98
CA LYS A 113 -13.09 -28.66 3.38
C LYS A 113 -12.02 -28.08 4.31
N TRP A 114 -10.74 -28.16 3.94
CA TRP A 114 -9.67 -27.53 4.71
C TRP A 114 -9.74 -26.00 4.67
N LEU A 115 -10.35 -25.40 3.63
CA LEU A 115 -10.59 -23.96 3.59
C LEU A 115 -11.61 -23.52 4.65
N ASP A 116 -12.58 -24.39 4.96
CA ASP A 116 -13.57 -24.14 6.01
C ASP A 116 -12.98 -24.35 7.42
N GLU A 117 -12.12 -25.37 7.59
CA GLU A 117 -11.46 -25.69 8.86
C GLU A 117 -10.38 -24.65 9.22
N TRP A 118 -9.66 -24.10 8.24
CA TRP A 118 -8.61 -23.10 8.44
C TRP A 118 -8.85 -21.86 7.57
N ARG A 119 -9.56 -20.87 8.12
CA ARG A 119 -9.94 -19.62 7.41
C ARG A 119 -8.76 -18.76 6.92
N TRP A 120 -7.56 -19.01 7.43
CA TRP A 120 -6.32 -18.37 6.98
C TRP A 120 -5.69 -19.05 5.75
N LEU A 121 -6.15 -20.26 5.41
CA LEU A 121 -5.63 -21.06 4.30
C LEU A 121 -6.24 -20.59 2.98
N VAL A 122 -5.40 -20.45 1.97
CA VAL A 122 -5.82 -20.16 0.60
C VAL A 122 -5.15 -21.14 -0.35
N TYR A 123 -5.88 -21.59 -1.37
CA TYR A 123 -5.36 -22.46 -2.41
C TYR A 123 -5.05 -21.65 -3.67
N SER A 124 -3.90 -21.93 -4.27
CA SER A 124 -3.47 -21.35 -5.54
C SER A 124 -3.57 -22.41 -6.65
N PRO A 125 -4.46 -22.23 -7.65
CA PRO A 125 -4.57 -23.16 -8.76
C PRO A 125 -3.35 -23.13 -9.67
N SER A 126 -2.69 -21.96 -9.83
CA SER A 126 -1.49 -21.84 -10.66
C SER A 126 -0.29 -22.60 -10.10
N LEU A 127 -0.21 -22.77 -8.78
CA LEU A 127 0.90 -23.42 -8.10
C LEU A 127 0.57 -24.82 -7.55
N ASP A 128 -0.70 -25.26 -7.64
CA ASP A 128 -1.20 -26.48 -6.98
C ASP A 128 -0.72 -26.59 -5.53
N ALA A 129 -0.95 -25.51 -4.78
CA ALA A 129 -0.38 -25.33 -3.46
C ALA A 129 -1.23 -24.45 -2.57
N VAL A 130 -0.97 -24.54 -1.26
CA VAL A 130 -1.64 -23.70 -0.27
C VAL A 130 -0.67 -22.77 0.46
N PHE A 131 -1.24 -21.65 0.88
CA PHE A 131 -0.55 -20.58 1.59
C PHE A 131 -1.38 -20.11 2.79
N CYS A 132 -0.72 -19.48 3.75
CA CYS A 132 -1.38 -18.69 4.77
C CYS A 132 -1.44 -17.24 4.32
N LYS A 133 -2.63 -16.74 3.98
CA LYS A 133 -2.80 -15.38 3.42
C LYS A 133 -2.25 -14.29 4.35
N TYR A 134 -2.34 -14.46 5.67
CA TYR A 134 -1.83 -13.50 6.64
C TYR A 134 -0.31 -13.56 6.74
N CYS A 135 0.26 -14.76 6.90
CA CYS A 135 1.71 -14.90 7.03
C CYS A 135 2.43 -14.48 5.75
N SER A 136 1.90 -14.85 4.59
CA SER A 136 2.52 -14.47 3.32
C SER A 136 2.50 -12.95 3.06
N LEU A 137 1.53 -12.20 3.61
CA LEU A 137 1.46 -10.74 3.45
C LEU A 137 2.17 -9.95 4.57
N PHE A 138 2.22 -10.47 5.80
CA PHE A 138 2.63 -9.70 6.99
C PHE A 138 3.79 -10.32 7.79
N ALA A 139 4.38 -11.42 7.33
CA ALA A 139 5.58 -11.96 7.95
C ALA A 139 6.74 -10.98 7.77
N THR A 140 7.17 -10.39 8.89
CA THR A 140 8.33 -9.49 8.96
C THR A 140 9.61 -10.30 9.00
N VAL A 141 10.55 -10.01 8.10
CA VAL A 141 11.92 -10.54 8.13
C VAL A 141 12.74 -9.69 9.10
N VAL A 142 12.50 -9.78 10.40
CA VAL A 142 13.25 -9.00 11.41
C VAL A 142 13.92 -9.97 12.39
N GLY A 143 15.26 -9.94 12.45
CA GLY A 143 16.09 -10.75 13.34
C GLY A 143 16.32 -12.20 12.90
N GLN A 144 16.90 -13.02 13.80
CA GLN A 144 17.25 -14.44 13.58
C GLN A 144 16.07 -15.37 13.21
N GLN A 145 14.83 -14.87 13.18
CA GLN A 145 13.65 -15.61 12.72
C GLN A 145 13.34 -15.43 11.22
N ALA A 146 14.16 -14.66 10.50
CA ALA A 146 14.11 -14.47 9.06
C ALA A 146 14.06 -15.78 8.24
N SER A 147 14.58 -16.87 8.80
CA SER A 147 14.71 -18.19 8.17
C SER A 147 13.51 -19.13 8.40
N LYS A 148 12.52 -18.76 9.23
CA LYS A 148 11.33 -19.61 9.52
C LYS A 148 10.08 -19.20 8.75
N GLY A 149 10.23 -18.55 7.59
CA GLY A 149 9.15 -18.43 6.61
C GLY A 149 8.82 -19.82 6.08
N GLY A 150 8.06 -20.59 6.87
CA GLY A 150 7.83 -22.01 6.68
C GLY A 150 7.07 -22.35 5.40
N LYS A 151 6.75 -23.64 5.27
CA LYS A 151 6.17 -24.26 4.08
C LYS A 151 4.87 -23.62 3.54
N LEU A 152 4.25 -22.68 4.28
CA LEU A 152 2.98 -22.00 3.98
C LEU A 152 3.13 -20.49 3.75
N VAL A 153 4.36 -19.96 3.82
CA VAL A 153 4.61 -18.50 3.81
C VAL A 153 5.34 -18.07 2.54
N LYS A 154 6.52 -18.63 2.31
CA LYS A 154 7.40 -18.30 1.16
C LYS A 154 7.50 -19.43 0.14
N THR A 155 7.23 -20.66 0.56
CA THR A 155 7.23 -21.83 -0.31
C THR A 155 5.81 -22.36 -0.45
N SER A 156 5.54 -23.01 -1.58
CA SER A 156 4.29 -23.68 -1.88
C SER A 156 4.15 -24.95 -1.03
N PHE A 157 3.13 -25.06 -0.18
CA PHE A 157 2.83 -26.33 0.51
C PHE A 157 1.97 -27.22 -0.38
N LYS A 158 2.46 -28.43 -0.68
CA LYS A 158 1.75 -29.44 -1.46
C LYS A 158 1.87 -30.87 -0.92
N ASN A 159 2.38 -31.04 0.30
CA ASN A 159 2.45 -32.36 0.94
C ASN A 159 1.11 -32.70 1.61
N TRP A 160 0.23 -33.35 0.86
CA TRP A 160 -1.11 -33.69 1.30
C TRP A 160 -1.17 -34.78 2.39
N LYS A 161 -0.08 -35.55 2.58
CA LYS A 161 -0.01 -36.60 3.62
C LYS A 161 -0.08 -35.99 5.01
N ASP A 162 0.72 -34.94 5.23
CA ASP A 162 0.95 -34.35 6.55
C ASP A 162 0.23 -33.00 6.70
N ALA A 163 -0.67 -32.68 5.75
CA ALA A 163 -1.31 -31.37 5.62
C ALA A 163 -1.99 -30.90 6.91
N ARG A 164 -2.86 -31.72 7.50
CA ARG A 164 -3.60 -31.32 8.72
C ARG A 164 -2.68 -31.11 9.92
N GLU A 165 -1.61 -31.90 10.04
CA GLU A 165 -0.63 -31.75 11.11
C GLU A 165 0.15 -30.45 10.94
N GLU A 166 0.63 -30.17 9.73
CA GLU A 166 1.31 -28.92 9.38
C GLU A 166 0.41 -27.69 9.59
N PHE A 167 -0.88 -27.77 9.23
CA PHE A 167 -1.83 -26.67 9.46
C PHE A 167 -2.05 -26.40 10.95
N ARG A 168 -2.27 -27.45 11.76
CA ARG A 168 -2.40 -27.33 13.23
C ARG A 168 -1.13 -26.82 13.87
N SER A 169 0.03 -27.26 13.39
CA SER A 169 1.32 -26.79 13.85
C SER A 169 1.49 -25.31 13.53
N HIS A 170 1.26 -24.90 12.28
CA HIS A 170 1.35 -23.52 11.81
C HIS A 170 0.52 -22.54 12.65
N GLU A 171 -0.75 -22.86 12.87
CA GLU A 171 -1.69 -22.01 13.61
C GLU A 171 -1.25 -21.73 15.06
N LYS A 172 -0.52 -22.67 15.68
CA LYS A 172 0.00 -22.52 17.05
C LYS A 172 1.21 -21.61 17.13
N HIS A 173 1.92 -21.36 16.03
CA HIS A 173 3.14 -20.57 16.05
C HIS A 173 2.87 -19.10 16.39
N LEU A 174 3.74 -18.51 17.22
CA LEU A 174 3.63 -17.11 17.60
C LEU A 174 3.69 -16.15 16.40
N TYR A 175 4.52 -16.45 15.40
CA TYR A 175 4.61 -15.60 14.22
C TYR A 175 3.29 -15.54 13.44
N HIS A 176 2.51 -16.64 13.41
CA HIS A 176 1.21 -16.67 12.77
C HIS A 176 0.23 -15.74 13.49
N LYS A 177 0.19 -15.81 14.84
CA LYS A 177 -0.63 -14.92 15.68
C LYS A 177 -0.27 -13.45 15.48
N ASN A 178 1.03 -13.13 15.43
CA ASN A 178 1.50 -11.77 15.15
C ASN A 178 1.09 -11.30 13.75
N CYS A 179 1.10 -12.19 12.74
CA CYS A 179 0.63 -11.85 11.39
C CYS A 179 -0.88 -11.62 11.36
N LEU A 180 -1.67 -12.39 12.11
CA LEU A 180 -3.11 -12.14 12.27
C LEU A 180 -3.37 -10.76 12.87
N GLU A 181 -2.66 -10.40 13.94
CA GLU A 181 -2.81 -9.09 14.58
C GLU A 181 -2.43 -7.94 13.63
N ARG A 182 -1.32 -8.08 12.90
CA ARG A 182 -0.92 -7.09 11.88
C ARG A 182 -1.95 -6.96 10.77
N ALA A 183 -2.51 -8.07 10.31
CA ALA A 183 -3.55 -8.06 9.28
C ALA A 183 -4.84 -7.39 9.78
N ALA A 184 -5.25 -7.65 11.02
CA ALA A 184 -6.40 -7.00 11.64
C ALA A 184 -6.18 -5.48 11.73
N ASN A 185 -5.04 -5.05 12.28
CA ASN A 185 -4.66 -3.63 12.35
C ASN A 185 -4.63 -2.98 10.95
N PHE A 186 -4.07 -3.67 9.96
CA PHE A 186 -4.05 -3.22 8.58
C PHE A 186 -5.47 -3.00 8.02
N LEU A 187 -6.36 -3.98 8.21
CA LEU A 187 -7.75 -3.87 7.74
C LEU A 187 -8.51 -2.75 8.47
N ASP A 188 -8.28 -2.55 9.77
CA ASP A 188 -8.89 -1.46 10.52
C ASP A 188 -8.42 -0.08 10.03
N ILE A 189 -7.15 0.06 9.65
CA ILE A 189 -6.62 1.27 9.04
C ILE A 189 -7.23 1.49 7.64
N MET A 190 -7.25 0.46 6.80
CA MET A 190 -7.80 0.53 5.45
C MET A 190 -9.30 0.84 5.43
N THR A 191 -10.04 0.34 6.42
CA THR A 191 -11.49 0.60 6.58
C THR A 191 -11.79 1.85 7.41
N LYS A 192 -10.77 2.65 7.77
CA LYS A 192 -10.89 3.89 8.57
C LYS A 192 -11.52 3.69 9.95
N LYS A 193 -11.48 2.47 10.50
CA LYS A 193 -11.88 2.17 11.87
C LYS A 193 -10.83 2.59 12.89
N SER A 194 -9.56 2.61 12.48
CA SER A 194 -8.42 2.99 13.31
C SER A 194 -7.46 3.89 12.55
N GLU A 195 -6.80 4.79 13.26
CA GLU A 195 -5.72 5.61 12.69
C GLU A 195 -4.43 4.80 12.55
N SER A 196 -3.62 5.13 11.55
CA SER A 196 -2.31 4.50 11.39
C SER A 196 -1.38 4.85 12.55
N VAL A 197 -0.49 3.93 12.91
CA VAL A 197 0.46 4.13 14.02
C VAL A 197 1.31 5.38 13.82
N VAL A 198 1.70 5.69 12.58
CA VAL A 198 2.45 6.90 12.23
C VAL A 198 1.69 8.16 12.65
N LEU A 199 0.37 8.22 12.41
CA LEU A 199 -0.46 9.36 12.81
C LEU A 199 -0.75 9.41 14.31
N LYS A 200 -0.68 8.27 15.00
CA LYS A 200 -0.80 8.22 16.47
C LYS A 200 0.44 8.76 17.16
N ILE A 201 1.63 8.56 16.59
CA ILE A 201 2.90 9.03 17.14
C ILE A 201 3.17 10.47 16.72
N ASP A 202 2.93 10.80 15.45
CA ASP A 202 3.19 12.12 14.88
C ASP A 202 1.92 12.98 14.90
N THR A 203 1.64 13.55 16.07
CA THR A 203 0.50 14.44 16.30
C THR A 203 0.58 15.69 15.43
N HIS A 204 1.79 16.21 15.18
CA HIS A 204 1.97 17.37 14.30
C HIS A 204 1.54 17.08 12.87
N ARG A 205 1.97 15.94 12.31
CA ARG A 205 1.54 15.49 10.98
C ARG A 205 0.03 15.25 10.94
N LYS A 206 -0.55 14.71 12.01
CA LYS A 206 -2.01 14.55 12.12
C LYS A 206 -2.73 15.91 12.05
N ASP A 207 -2.28 16.88 12.82
CA ASP A 207 -2.85 18.23 12.82
C ASP A 207 -2.71 18.91 11.47
N GLN A 208 -1.56 18.75 10.80
CA GLN A 208 -1.36 19.24 9.43
C GLN A 208 -2.35 18.61 8.44
N ILE A 209 -2.57 17.30 8.51
CA ILE A 209 -3.54 16.61 7.64
C ILE A 209 -4.97 17.12 7.92
N ILE A 210 -5.34 17.28 9.18
CA ILE A 210 -6.65 17.80 9.58
C ILE A 210 -6.81 19.23 9.05
N ASN A 211 -5.86 20.11 9.33
CA ASN A 211 -5.89 21.50 8.89
C ASN A 211 -5.97 21.61 7.36
N ASN A 212 -5.14 20.87 6.62
CA ASN A 212 -5.19 20.88 5.15
C ASN A 212 -6.54 20.39 4.62
N ARG A 213 -7.14 19.36 5.23
CA ARG A 213 -8.47 18.88 4.84
C ARG A 213 -9.55 19.92 5.12
N GLU A 214 -9.52 20.53 6.30
CA GLU A 214 -10.47 21.59 6.66
C GLU A 214 -10.32 22.82 5.75
N SER A 215 -9.10 23.18 5.34
CA SER A 215 -8.85 24.26 4.37
C SER A 215 -9.23 23.92 2.94
N LEU A 216 -9.16 22.65 2.52
CA LEU A 216 -9.56 22.24 1.17
C LEU A 216 -11.08 22.18 0.98
N LYS A 217 -11.84 21.78 2.01
CA LYS A 217 -13.32 21.76 1.98
C LYS A 217 -13.93 23.06 1.42
N PRO A 218 -13.61 24.25 1.96
CA PRO A 218 -14.15 25.51 1.47
C PRO A 218 -13.76 25.82 0.03
N ILE A 219 -12.50 25.57 -0.34
CA ILE A 219 -11.98 25.78 -1.71
C ILE A 219 -12.77 24.93 -2.72
N ILE A 220 -12.96 23.65 -2.41
CA ILE A 220 -13.73 22.71 -3.24
C ILE A 220 -15.19 23.13 -3.30
N LYS A 221 -15.81 23.53 -2.17
CA LYS A 221 -17.21 23.99 -2.15
C LYS A 221 -17.41 25.23 -3.03
N THR A 222 -16.48 26.18 -3.02
CA THR A 222 -16.51 27.35 -3.91
C THR A 222 -16.43 26.95 -5.37
N ALA A 223 -15.51 26.02 -5.72
CA ALA A 223 -15.41 25.50 -7.07
C ALA A 223 -16.70 24.79 -7.52
N MET A 224 -17.27 23.94 -6.67
CA MET A 224 -18.53 23.25 -6.94
C MET A 224 -19.70 24.21 -7.10
N TYR A 225 -19.77 25.27 -6.30
CA TYR A 225 -20.81 26.30 -6.40
C TYR A 225 -20.79 26.99 -7.77
N LEU A 226 -19.61 27.44 -8.21
CA LEU A 226 -19.46 28.06 -9.53
C LEU A 226 -19.82 27.09 -10.66
N ALA A 227 -19.32 25.85 -10.59
CA ALA A 227 -19.63 24.82 -11.59
C ALA A 227 -21.14 24.55 -11.70
N ARG A 228 -21.85 24.46 -10.56
CA ARG A 228 -23.29 24.22 -10.53
C ARG A 228 -24.11 25.36 -11.14
N LEU A 229 -23.64 26.60 -10.99
CA LEU A 229 -24.31 27.77 -11.54
C LEU A 229 -23.90 28.09 -12.98
N GLY A 230 -22.91 27.40 -13.53
CA GLY A 230 -22.35 27.71 -14.84
C GLY A 230 -21.57 29.03 -14.86
N ASN A 231 -21.12 29.51 -13.70
CA ASN A 231 -20.36 30.76 -13.61
C ASN A 231 -18.91 30.53 -14.02
N SER A 232 -18.31 31.54 -14.66
CA SER A 232 -16.87 31.53 -14.94
C SER A 232 -16.08 31.46 -13.65
N PHE A 233 -15.00 30.68 -13.62
CA PHE A 233 -14.11 30.63 -12.46
C PHE A 233 -13.17 31.84 -12.42
N ARG A 234 -12.69 32.23 -13.60
CA ARG A 234 -11.68 33.26 -13.80
C ARG A 234 -12.28 34.55 -14.31
N GLY A 235 -11.58 35.64 -14.04
CA GLY A 235 -11.87 36.98 -14.55
C GLY A 235 -10.75 37.47 -15.47
N HIS A 236 -10.81 38.74 -15.85
CA HIS A 236 -9.74 39.38 -16.62
C HIS A 236 -8.41 39.45 -15.86
N ARG A 237 -8.47 39.50 -14.52
CA ARG A 237 -7.30 39.52 -13.61
C ARG A 237 -7.46 38.40 -12.58
N ASP A 238 -6.66 37.35 -12.66
CA ASP A 238 -6.83 36.14 -11.82
C ASP A 238 -5.55 35.70 -11.08
N SER A 239 -4.61 36.63 -10.94
CA SER A 239 -3.31 36.46 -10.28
C SER A 239 -3.16 37.40 -9.08
N GLY A 240 -2.16 37.14 -8.22
CA GLY A 240 -1.81 37.99 -7.08
C GLY A 240 -2.34 37.48 -5.74
N SER A 241 -2.18 38.30 -4.70
CA SER A 241 -2.54 37.95 -3.31
C SER A 241 -4.05 37.83 -3.10
N LEU A 242 -4.47 36.97 -2.18
CA LEU A 242 -5.86 36.83 -1.72
C LEU A 242 -6.10 37.57 -0.40
N ASN A 243 -5.36 38.65 -0.16
CA ASN A 243 -5.52 39.48 1.02
C ASN A 243 -6.91 40.13 1.05
N VAL A 244 -7.65 39.90 2.14
CA VAL A 244 -8.99 40.48 2.37
C VAL A 244 -8.95 41.96 2.74
N ASN A 245 -7.80 42.47 3.17
CA ASN A 245 -7.63 43.89 3.49
C ASN A 245 -7.37 44.75 2.25
N GLU A 246 -7.13 44.13 1.09
CA GLU A 246 -6.92 44.86 -0.17
C GLU A 246 -8.27 45.17 -0.85
N PRO A 247 -8.41 46.35 -1.47
CA PRO A 247 -9.65 46.73 -2.12
C PRO A 247 -9.98 45.80 -3.31
N PRO A 248 -11.27 45.60 -3.63
CA PRO A 248 -11.70 44.75 -4.73
C PRO A 248 -11.05 45.17 -6.06
N ILE A 249 -10.44 44.20 -6.75
CA ILE A 249 -9.81 44.45 -8.05
C ILE A 249 -10.87 44.30 -9.14
N LYS A 250 -11.06 45.35 -9.96
CA LYS A 250 -11.95 45.27 -11.12
C LYS A 250 -11.47 44.18 -12.08
N GLY A 251 -12.36 43.25 -12.40
CA GLY A 251 -12.07 42.11 -13.26
C GLY A 251 -11.45 40.90 -12.53
N GLU A 252 -11.47 40.88 -11.19
CA GLU A 252 -11.13 39.67 -10.41
C GLU A 252 -12.03 38.48 -10.77
N GLY A 253 -11.47 37.27 -10.78
CA GLY A 253 -12.23 36.06 -11.05
C GLY A 253 -13.18 35.67 -9.92
N ASN A 254 -14.36 35.17 -10.28
CA ASN A 254 -15.42 34.80 -9.33
C ASN A 254 -14.93 33.80 -8.28
N PHE A 255 -14.01 32.89 -8.62
CA PHE A 255 -13.44 31.95 -7.66
C PHE A 255 -12.65 32.67 -6.56
N ARG A 256 -11.76 33.58 -6.93
CA ARG A 256 -10.96 34.36 -5.99
C ARG A 256 -11.83 35.27 -5.14
N SER A 257 -12.77 35.98 -5.76
CA SER A 257 -13.70 36.87 -5.05
C SER A 257 -14.55 36.10 -4.04
N LEU A 258 -15.02 34.90 -4.38
CA LEU A 258 -15.76 34.06 -3.42
C LEU A 258 -14.89 33.52 -2.28
N LEU A 259 -13.61 33.22 -2.53
CA LEU A 259 -12.70 32.84 -1.44
C LEU A 259 -12.49 34.00 -0.46
N LYS A 260 -12.24 35.21 -0.97
CA LYS A 260 -12.14 36.44 -0.15
C LYS A 260 -13.42 36.69 0.64
N PHE A 261 -14.57 36.64 -0.03
CA PHE A 261 -15.87 36.78 0.62
C PHE A 261 -16.07 35.78 1.76
N ARG A 262 -15.64 34.51 1.59
CA ARG A 262 -15.76 33.51 2.66
C ARG A 262 -14.81 33.79 3.83
N MET A 263 -13.60 34.29 3.55
CA MET A 263 -12.66 34.71 4.60
C MET A 263 -13.22 35.90 5.39
N GLU A 264 -13.76 36.91 4.70
CA GLU A 264 -14.43 38.08 5.29
C GLU A 264 -15.66 37.66 6.12
N ALA A 265 -16.40 36.65 5.66
CA ALA A 265 -17.54 36.07 6.38
C ALA A 265 -17.14 35.22 7.60
N GLY A 266 -15.84 35.13 7.93
CA GLY A 266 -15.35 34.49 9.15
C GLY A 266 -14.81 33.06 8.99
N ASP A 267 -14.52 32.59 7.77
CA ASP A 267 -13.82 31.30 7.57
C ASP A 267 -12.33 31.42 7.96
N GLN A 268 -12.07 31.34 9.27
CA GLN A 268 -10.73 31.49 9.85
C GLN A 268 -9.74 30.42 9.40
N VAL A 269 -10.24 29.20 9.11
CA VAL A 269 -9.40 28.09 8.63
C VAL A 269 -8.90 28.38 7.22
N LEU A 270 -9.80 28.80 6.33
CA LEU A 270 -9.43 29.23 4.99
C LEU A 270 -8.52 30.47 5.04
N ALA A 271 -8.84 31.44 5.91
CA ALA A 271 -8.06 32.66 6.03
C ALA A 271 -6.62 32.36 6.47
N LYS A 272 -6.44 31.56 7.51
CA LYS A 272 -5.10 31.14 7.96
C LYS A 272 -4.32 30.39 6.88
N HIS A 273 -5.00 29.63 6.01
CA HIS A 273 -4.34 28.86 4.95
C HIS A 273 -3.93 29.70 3.73
N LEU A 274 -4.70 30.74 3.39
CA LEU A 274 -4.48 31.56 2.20
C LEU A 274 -3.80 32.89 2.49
N SER A 275 -3.80 33.36 3.73
CA SER A 275 -3.03 34.53 4.15
C SER A 275 -1.54 34.17 4.18
N PRO A 276 -0.67 34.94 3.53
CA PRO A 276 0.77 34.79 3.69
C PRO A 276 1.18 35.10 5.14
N GLU A 277 2.16 34.35 5.67
CA GLU A 277 2.82 34.64 6.95
C GLU A 277 3.62 35.95 6.91
#